data_AF-A0A6B9TBK6-F1
#
_entry.id   AF-A0A6B9TBK6-F1
#
_cell.length_a   1.000
_cell.length_b   1.000
_cell.length_c   1.000
_cell.angle_alpha   90.00
_cell.angle_beta   90.00
_cell.angle_gamma   90.00
#
_symmetry.space_group_name_H-M   'P 1'
#
loop_
_entity.id
_entity.type
_entity.pdbx_description
1 polymer ?
#
loop_
_entity_poly.entity_id
_entity_poly.type
_entity_poly.pdbx_seq_one_letter_code
_entity_poly.pdbx_strand_id
1 'polypeptide(L)'
;MPDWALVSRFQEKGRWNDLEDGSQIVVPSGRTPKEIVDWWANPSLYDIDGIDTPDSPYYDVSSVPENQKRVQRKIAVLADRDEQARIRHILAESFTVDELETMTRNGSFVIRTVPSMGDATGCYFRKQNGVEIPLIVLERNTTPDGVVHEVVHHIRAVDPDRRGILRTSYPSTRKGRLKDWTFDHMPKRRQDRILEEEERLTVAETVARTSLDRSQSGYYDGVRGMDPRDAYLADRYILTDTDPDIPQSEVPRLKGRAARVAVLHGYDASLIGRAEILSRNVRKR
;
A
#
# COMPACT_ATOMS: atom_id res chain seq x y z
N MET A 1 -3.22 5.28 25.70
CA MET A 1 -2.47 5.55 24.46
C MET A 1 -3.13 4.75 23.35
N PRO A 2 -3.39 5.29 22.15
CA PRO A 2 -4.13 4.54 21.14
C PRO A 2 -3.30 3.40 20.54
N ASP A 3 -3.93 2.28 20.21
CA ASP A 3 -3.24 1.06 19.74
C ASP A 3 -2.41 1.30 18.49
N TRP A 4 -2.84 2.18 17.59
CA TRP A 4 -2.07 2.50 16.39
C TRP A 4 -0.68 3.07 16.71
N ALA A 5 -0.54 3.82 17.80
CA ALA A 5 0.75 4.35 18.21
C ALA A 5 1.64 3.25 18.80
N LEU A 6 1.04 2.30 19.52
CA LEU A 6 1.72 1.14 20.09
C LEU A 6 2.19 0.20 18.97
N VAL A 7 1.29 -0.23 18.09
CA VAL A 7 1.63 -1.07 16.94
C VAL A 7 2.70 -0.41 16.08
N SER A 8 2.60 0.89 15.82
CA SER A 8 3.64 1.63 15.09
C SER A 8 4.99 1.63 15.81
N ARG A 9 4.98 1.77 17.14
CA ARG A 9 6.22 1.74 17.92
C ARG A 9 6.87 0.36 17.93
N PHE A 10 6.07 -0.70 18.06
CA PHE A 10 6.55 -2.08 17.94
C PHE A 10 7.13 -2.33 16.53
N GLN A 11 6.45 -1.87 15.49
CA GLN A 11 6.93 -1.94 14.10
C GLN A 11 8.27 -1.22 13.87
N GLU A 12 8.50 -0.11 14.59
CA GLU A 12 9.73 0.67 14.51
C GLU A 12 10.90 0.00 15.25
N LYS A 13 10.66 -0.53 16.45
CA LYS A 13 11.73 -0.90 17.42
C LYS A 13 11.65 -2.29 18.04
N GLY A 14 10.54 -2.99 17.89
CA GLY A 14 10.30 -4.30 18.48
C GLY A 14 11.02 -5.44 17.74
N ARG A 15 10.94 -6.64 18.31
CA ARG A 15 11.48 -7.87 17.71
C ARG A 15 10.33 -8.69 17.17
N TRP A 16 10.46 -9.12 15.91
CA TRP A 16 9.42 -9.92 15.26
C TRP A 16 9.20 -11.29 15.90
N ASN A 17 10.20 -11.80 16.60
CA ASN A 17 10.10 -13.07 17.32
C ASN A 17 9.09 -13.00 18.47
N ASP A 18 8.78 -11.81 18.99
CA ASP A 18 7.78 -11.61 20.06
C ASP A 18 6.37 -12.02 19.56
N LEU A 19 6.12 -11.95 18.24
CA LEU A 19 4.88 -12.46 17.61
C LEU A 19 4.84 -14.00 17.44
N GLU A 20 5.92 -14.70 17.77
CA GLU A 20 6.02 -16.16 17.70
C GLU A 20 6.19 -16.80 19.08
N ASP A 21 6.96 -16.15 19.95
CA ASP A 21 7.26 -16.58 21.32
C ASP A 21 7.06 -15.38 22.25
N GLY A 22 5.98 -15.41 23.04
CA GLY A 22 5.62 -14.32 23.91
C GLY A 22 6.62 -14.15 25.07
N SER A 23 6.77 -12.92 25.55
CA SER A 23 7.54 -12.60 26.73
C SER A 23 6.96 -13.24 27.99
N GLN A 24 7.84 -13.51 28.96
CA GLN A 24 7.44 -13.91 30.30
C GLN A 24 6.60 -12.83 31.02
N ILE A 25 6.76 -11.57 30.61
CA ILE A 25 6.05 -10.43 31.18
C ILE A 25 5.14 -9.88 30.08
N VAL A 26 3.83 -9.90 30.34
CA VAL A 26 2.81 -9.33 29.47
C VAL A 26 2.03 -8.28 30.25
N VAL A 27 2.05 -7.04 29.79
CA VAL A 27 1.25 -5.95 30.37
C VAL A 27 -0.16 -5.99 29.79
N PRO A 28 -1.23 -5.91 30.62
CA PRO A 28 -2.60 -5.96 30.14
C PRO A 28 -2.97 -4.82 29.17
N SER A 29 -3.99 -5.06 28.36
CA SER A 29 -4.67 -4.02 27.58
C SER A 29 -5.30 -2.94 28.49
N GLY A 30 -5.43 -1.70 28.01
CA GLY A 30 -5.99 -0.58 28.80
C GLY A 30 -5.01 0.13 29.76
N ARG A 31 -3.73 -0.26 29.73
CA ARG A 31 -2.58 0.34 30.43
C ARG A 31 -2.42 1.87 30.31
N THR A 32 -1.87 2.45 31.36
CA THR A 32 -1.50 3.87 31.47
C THR A 32 -0.15 4.16 30.80
N PRO A 33 0.12 5.42 30.38
CA PRO A 33 1.43 5.79 29.84
C PRO A 33 2.61 5.48 30.78
N LYS A 34 2.40 5.55 32.11
CA LYS A 34 3.44 5.29 33.11
C LYS A 34 3.84 3.81 33.15
N GLU A 35 2.88 2.91 32.95
CA GLU A 35 3.12 1.46 32.96
C GLU A 35 3.87 0.95 31.73
N ILE A 36 4.01 1.80 30.70
CA ILE A 36 4.50 1.38 29.38
C ILE A 36 5.68 2.22 28.91
N VAL A 37 6.22 3.07 29.79
CA VAL A 37 7.31 3.99 29.44
C VAL A 37 8.57 3.24 29.05
N ASP A 38 8.88 2.14 29.76
CA ASP A 38 10.05 1.30 29.47
C ASP A 38 9.86 0.53 28.17
N TRP A 39 8.65 -0.01 27.94
CA TRP A 39 8.28 -0.61 26.66
C TRP A 39 8.37 0.38 25.51
N TRP A 40 7.90 1.62 25.71
CA TRP A 40 7.98 2.65 24.67
C TRP A 40 9.44 2.95 24.30
N ALA A 41 10.35 2.95 25.27
CA ALA A 41 11.78 3.09 25.02
C ALA A 41 12.34 1.88 24.26
N ASN A 42 11.96 0.66 24.67
CA ASN A 42 12.39 -0.60 24.08
C ASN A 42 11.26 -1.65 24.13
N PRO A 43 10.52 -1.84 23.01
CA PRO A 43 9.40 -2.78 22.96
C PRO A 43 9.78 -4.24 23.22
N SER A 44 11.06 -4.60 23.09
CA SER A 44 11.54 -5.97 23.32
C SER A 44 11.79 -6.32 24.80
N LEU A 45 11.43 -5.47 25.75
CA LEU A 45 11.62 -5.74 27.18
C LEU A 45 10.55 -6.66 27.75
N TYR A 46 9.31 -6.48 27.31
CA TYR A 46 8.12 -7.22 27.72
C TYR A 46 7.03 -6.99 26.68
N ASP A 47 5.98 -7.81 26.68
CA ASP A 47 4.92 -7.68 25.69
C ASP A 47 3.73 -6.94 26.26
N ILE A 48 2.80 -6.66 25.37
CA ILE A 48 1.52 -6.06 25.63
C ILE A 48 0.47 -6.96 25.02
N ASP A 49 -0.48 -7.32 25.86
CA ASP A 49 -1.67 -8.03 25.44
C ASP A 49 -2.35 -7.33 24.24
N GLY A 50 -2.49 -8.08 23.15
CA GLY A 50 -3.08 -7.62 21.89
C GLY A 50 -2.20 -6.75 20.97
N ILE A 51 -0.99 -6.34 21.36
CA ILE A 51 -0.11 -5.52 20.48
C ILE A 51 1.01 -6.34 19.86
N ASP A 52 1.89 -6.91 20.68
CA ASP A 52 3.13 -7.58 20.28
C ASP A 52 3.23 -9.00 20.84
N THR A 53 2.05 -9.59 21.08
CA THR A 53 1.84 -10.97 21.49
C THR A 53 1.45 -11.86 20.30
N PRO A 54 1.65 -13.19 20.36
CA PRO A 54 1.32 -14.10 19.25
C PRO A 54 -0.15 -14.12 18.82
N ASP A 55 -1.06 -13.77 19.73
CA ASP A 55 -2.51 -13.67 19.53
C ASP A 55 -2.98 -12.26 19.14
N SER A 56 -2.05 -11.33 18.90
CA SER A 56 -2.39 -9.97 18.47
C SER A 56 -3.26 -9.98 17.22
N PRO A 57 -4.46 -9.36 17.27
CA PRO A 57 -5.37 -9.34 16.14
C PRO A 57 -4.76 -8.62 14.93
N TYR A 58 -3.90 -7.62 15.12
CA TYR A 58 -3.31 -6.84 14.01
C TYR A 58 -2.38 -7.67 13.12
N TYR A 59 -1.90 -8.80 13.63
CA TYR A 59 -0.98 -9.73 12.98
C TYR A 59 -1.61 -11.09 12.64
N ASP A 60 -2.93 -11.23 12.83
CA ASP A 60 -3.66 -12.44 12.44
C ASP A 60 -3.57 -12.68 10.93
N VAL A 61 -3.02 -13.84 10.56
CA VAL A 61 -2.84 -14.29 9.18
C VAL A 61 -3.60 -15.60 8.93
N SER A 62 -4.61 -15.92 9.74
CA SER A 62 -5.44 -17.12 9.62
C SER A 62 -6.14 -17.24 8.25
N SER A 63 -6.50 -16.11 7.64
CA SER A 63 -7.14 -16.02 6.31
C SER A 63 -6.15 -16.02 5.13
N VAL A 64 -4.84 -16.04 5.39
CA VAL A 64 -3.79 -15.94 4.37
C VAL A 64 -3.31 -17.32 3.92
N PRO A 65 -3.02 -17.55 2.62
CA PRO A 65 -2.39 -18.78 2.15
C PRO A 65 -1.08 -19.09 2.89
N GLU A 66 -0.83 -20.37 3.16
CA GLU A 66 0.29 -20.82 4.02
C GLU A 66 1.65 -20.26 3.58
N ASN A 67 1.93 -20.26 2.27
CA ASN A 67 3.18 -19.75 1.70
C ASN A 67 3.39 -18.25 1.88
N GLN A 68 2.35 -17.49 2.24
CA GLN A 68 2.40 -16.04 2.46
C GLN A 68 2.25 -15.62 3.92
N LYS A 69 1.85 -16.53 4.83
CA LYS A 69 1.59 -16.19 6.25
C LYS A 69 2.78 -15.50 6.91
N ARG A 70 3.98 -16.06 6.75
CA ARG A 70 5.22 -15.53 7.35
C ARG A 70 5.47 -14.07 6.97
N VAL A 71 5.31 -13.72 5.69
CA VAL A 71 5.59 -12.37 5.22
C VAL A 71 4.46 -11.40 5.55
N GLN A 72 3.20 -11.84 5.44
CA GLN A 72 2.05 -11.02 5.82
C GLN A 72 1.98 -10.72 7.31
N ARG A 73 2.51 -11.61 8.17
CA ARG A 73 2.62 -11.37 9.63
C ARG A 73 3.56 -10.20 9.96
N LYS A 74 4.43 -9.76 9.05
CA LYS A 74 5.22 -8.53 9.23
C LYS A 74 4.39 -7.27 8.99
N ILE A 75 3.29 -7.37 8.27
CA ILE A 75 2.41 -6.24 7.93
C ILE A 75 1.35 -6.13 9.02
N ALA A 76 1.38 -5.05 9.79
CA ALA A 76 0.33 -4.73 10.74
C ALA A 76 -0.89 -4.18 10.00
N VAL A 77 -2.06 -4.78 10.22
CA VAL A 77 -3.32 -4.31 9.64
C VAL A 77 -4.28 -3.92 10.76
N LEU A 78 -4.44 -2.62 10.97
CA LEU A 78 -5.31 -2.02 11.99
C LEU A 78 -6.69 -1.75 11.39
N ALA A 79 -7.52 -2.78 11.45
CA ALA A 79 -8.91 -2.77 11.06
C ALA A 79 -9.71 -3.71 11.98
N ASP A 80 -11.03 -3.73 11.82
CA ASP A 80 -11.82 -4.83 12.37
C ASP A 80 -11.47 -6.16 11.68
N ARG A 81 -11.85 -7.28 12.30
CA ARG A 81 -11.43 -8.63 11.88
C ARG A 81 -11.80 -8.94 10.42
N ASP A 82 -12.99 -8.56 10.00
CA ASP A 82 -13.49 -8.86 8.65
C ASP A 82 -12.75 -8.02 7.60
N GLU A 83 -12.58 -6.72 7.87
CA GLU A 83 -11.83 -5.83 6.99
C GLU A 83 -10.34 -6.19 6.93
N GLN A 84 -9.78 -6.63 8.05
CA GLN A 84 -8.40 -7.12 8.10
C GLN A 84 -8.22 -8.35 7.21
N ALA A 85 -9.10 -9.36 7.36
CA ALA A 85 -9.06 -10.57 6.53
C ALA A 85 -9.23 -10.23 5.05
N ARG A 86 -10.13 -9.29 4.72
CA ARG A 86 -10.33 -8.81 3.35
C ARG A 86 -9.08 -8.16 2.77
N ILE A 87 -8.45 -7.22 3.49
CA ILE A 87 -7.22 -6.54 3.04
C ILE A 87 -6.12 -7.57 2.81
N ARG A 88 -5.92 -8.51 3.74
CA ARG A 88 -4.90 -9.56 3.62
C ARG A 88 -5.14 -10.49 2.42
N HIS A 89 -6.40 -10.81 2.15
CA HIS A 89 -6.78 -11.55 0.95
C HIS A 89 -6.42 -10.79 -0.33
N ILE A 90 -6.76 -9.50 -0.41
CA ILE A 90 -6.42 -8.65 -1.57
C ILE A 90 -4.91 -8.57 -1.79
N LEU A 91 -4.12 -8.45 -0.71
CA LEU A 91 -2.66 -8.50 -0.80
C LEU A 91 -2.18 -9.83 -1.41
N ALA A 92 -2.73 -10.96 -0.95
CA ALA A 92 -2.37 -12.28 -1.47
C ALA A 92 -2.78 -12.49 -2.93
N GLU A 93 -3.92 -11.90 -3.32
CA GLU A 93 -4.45 -11.95 -4.68
C GLU A 93 -3.75 -11.01 -5.67
N SER A 94 -3.00 -10.00 -5.20
CA SER A 94 -2.43 -8.94 -6.07
C SER A 94 -0.90 -8.90 -6.07
N PHE A 95 -0.25 -9.54 -5.10
CA PHE A 95 1.21 -9.57 -4.96
C PHE A 95 1.73 -11.00 -4.80
N THR A 96 2.94 -11.23 -5.30
CA THR A 96 3.69 -12.46 -5.04
C THR A 96 4.33 -12.43 -3.65
N VAL A 97 4.73 -13.59 -3.13
CA VAL A 97 5.50 -13.70 -1.88
C VAL A 97 6.75 -12.82 -1.95
N ASP A 98 7.51 -12.89 -3.05
CA ASP A 98 8.76 -12.14 -3.24
C ASP A 98 8.54 -10.62 -3.21
N GLU A 99 7.41 -10.14 -3.73
CA GLU A 99 7.03 -8.72 -3.68
C GLU A 99 6.70 -8.30 -2.24
N LEU A 100 5.92 -9.09 -1.52
CA LEU A 100 5.61 -8.85 -0.11
C LEU A 100 6.90 -8.88 0.75
N GLU A 101 7.83 -9.78 0.44
CA GLU A 101 9.11 -9.88 1.13
C GLU A 101 9.99 -8.67 0.81
N THR A 102 9.97 -8.20 -0.45
CA THR A 102 10.68 -6.99 -0.86
C THR A 102 10.15 -5.75 -0.14
N MET A 103 8.83 -5.63 0.00
CA MET A 103 8.20 -4.52 0.73
C MET A 103 8.58 -4.50 2.21
N THR A 104 8.72 -5.67 2.83
CA THR A 104 9.02 -5.80 4.27
C THR A 104 10.51 -5.99 4.59
N ARG A 105 11.40 -6.02 3.59
CA ARG A 105 12.84 -6.29 3.76
C ARG A 105 13.56 -5.19 4.55
N ASN A 106 13.18 -3.93 4.36
CA ASN A 106 13.83 -2.76 4.98
C ASN A 106 13.07 -2.25 6.21
N GLY A 107 12.45 -3.19 6.92
CA GLY A 107 11.47 -2.94 7.94
C GLY A 107 10.06 -3.15 7.40
N SER A 108 9.15 -3.36 8.33
CA SER A 108 7.75 -3.61 8.09
C SER A 108 6.97 -2.31 7.84
N PHE A 109 5.68 -2.42 7.54
CA PHE A 109 4.80 -1.27 7.35
C PHE A 109 3.41 -1.54 7.94
N VAL A 110 2.67 -0.45 8.12
CA VAL A 110 1.35 -0.45 8.75
C VAL A 110 0.28 -0.11 7.71
N ILE A 111 -0.82 -0.86 7.71
CA ILE A 111 -2.07 -0.51 7.04
C ILE A 111 -3.10 -0.19 8.12
N ARG A 112 -3.75 0.98 8.05
CA ARG A 112 -4.79 1.40 8.99
C ARG A 112 -6.04 1.80 8.23
N THR A 113 -7.20 1.35 8.70
CA THR A 113 -8.47 1.83 8.17
C THR A 113 -9.06 2.97 9.00
N VAL A 114 -9.76 3.89 8.35
CA VAL A 114 -10.54 4.96 8.97
C VAL A 114 -11.95 4.98 8.39
N PRO A 115 -12.97 5.50 9.12
CA PRO A 115 -14.35 5.47 8.65
C PRO A 115 -14.58 6.24 7.35
N SER A 116 -13.88 7.36 7.16
CA SER A 116 -13.92 8.13 5.92
C SER A 116 -12.61 8.87 5.69
N MET A 117 -12.25 9.03 4.41
CA MET A 117 -11.09 9.82 3.96
C MET A 117 -11.49 11.04 3.12
N GLY A 118 -12.75 11.49 3.20
CA GLY A 118 -13.24 12.60 2.39
C GLY A 118 -13.18 12.27 0.90
N ASP A 119 -12.45 13.07 0.12
CA ASP A 119 -12.33 12.92 -1.34
C ASP A 119 -11.35 11.81 -1.78
N ALA A 120 -10.62 11.17 -0.86
CA ALA A 120 -9.69 10.08 -1.17
C ALA A 120 -10.24 8.73 -0.69
N THR A 121 -9.71 7.63 -1.25
CA THR A 121 -9.96 6.26 -0.77
C THR A 121 -8.78 5.67 0.00
N GLY A 122 -7.60 6.29 -0.11
CA GLY A 122 -6.38 5.88 0.55
C GLY A 122 -5.32 6.99 0.56
N CYS A 123 -4.26 6.79 1.34
CA CYS A 123 -3.05 7.59 1.30
C CYS A 123 -1.84 6.80 1.80
N TYR A 124 -0.74 6.88 1.06
CA TYR A 124 0.54 6.31 1.42
C TYR A 124 1.51 7.35 1.97
N PHE A 125 1.92 7.16 3.23
CA PHE A 125 3.00 7.86 3.89
C PHE A 125 4.27 7.01 3.83
N ARG A 126 5.21 7.41 2.96
CA ARG A 126 6.55 6.82 2.88
C ARG A 126 7.41 7.21 4.08
N LYS A 127 8.53 6.50 4.27
CA LYS A 127 9.54 6.92 5.25
C LYS A 127 10.04 8.32 4.90
N GLN A 128 9.99 9.22 5.87
CA GLN A 128 10.38 10.62 5.75
C GLN A 128 10.65 11.20 7.14
N ASN A 129 11.08 12.45 7.23
CA ASN A 129 11.23 13.12 8.52
C ASN A 129 9.92 13.08 9.32
N GLY A 130 9.96 12.45 10.50
CA GLY A 130 8.78 12.24 11.36
C GLY A 130 7.95 10.99 11.04
N VAL A 131 8.31 10.21 10.02
CA VAL A 131 7.66 8.95 9.63
C VAL A 131 8.72 7.87 9.48
N GLU A 132 8.95 7.09 10.54
CA GLU A 132 10.01 6.08 10.58
C GLU A 132 9.59 4.71 10.02
N ILE A 133 8.29 4.44 10.03
CA ILE A 133 7.67 3.28 9.37
C ILE A 133 6.72 3.76 8.28
N PRO A 134 6.66 3.11 7.11
CA PRO A 134 5.66 3.43 6.12
C PRO A 134 4.26 3.16 6.68
N LEU A 135 3.33 4.06 6.41
CA LEU A 135 1.94 3.97 6.83
C LEU A 135 1.03 4.12 5.62
N ILE A 136 0.14 3.16 5.43
CA ILE A 136 -0.96 3.22 4.48
C ILE A 136 -2.23 3.47 5.29
N VAL A 137 -2.95 4.54 4.98
CA VAL A 137 -4.27 4.81 5.53
C VAL A 137 -5.30 4.55 4.45
N LEU A 138 -6.35 3.78 4.76
CA LEU A 138 -7.41 3.42 3.82
C LEU A 138 -8.77 3.83 4.38
N GLU A 139 -9.69 4.24 3.51
CA GLU A 139 -11.10 4.27 3.86
C GLU A 139 -11.60 2.84 4.08
N ARG A 140 -12.36 2.61 5.15
CA ARG A 140 -12.94 1.30 5.45
C ARG A 140 -13.82 0.85 4.27
N ASN A 141 -13.74 -0.44 3.92
CA ASN A 141 -14.47 -1.03 2.79
C ASN A 141 -14.12 -0.39 1.42
N THR A 142 -12.95 0.24 1.32
CA THR A 142 -12.41 0.67 0.02
C THR A 142 -12.24 -0.52 -0.92
N THR A 143 -12.25 -0.24 -2.22
CA THR A 143 -12.20 -1.26 -3.24
C THR A 143 -10.84 -1.97 -3.32
N PRO A 144 -10.75 -3.15 -3.97
CA PRO A 144 -9.46 -3.78 -4.24
C PRO A 144 -8.46 -2.84 -4.92
N ASP A 145 -8.87 -2.03 -5.90
CA ASP A 145 -7.98 -1.04 -6.53
C ASP A 145 -7.46 -0.03 -5.49
N GLY A 146 -8.32 0.45 -4.58
CA GLY A 146 -7.91 1.37 -3.52
C GLY A 146 -6.84 0.78 -2.59
N VAL A 147 -6.99 -0.50 -2.20
CA VAL A 147 -5.97 -1.19 -1.39
C VAL A 147 -4.67 -1.37 -2.19
N VAL A 148 -4.78 -1.87 -3.43
CA VAL A 148 -3.62 -2.19 -4.27
C VAL A 148 -2.88 -0.91 -4.66
N HIS A 149 -3.56 0.18 -4.95
CA HIS A 149 -2.98 1.49 -5.31
C HIS A 149 -1.99 1.99 -4.25
N GLU A 150 -2.41 2.03 -2.99
CA GLU A 150 -1.52 2.49 -1.92
C GLU A 150 -0.33 1.54 -1.67
N VAL A 151 -0.53 0.24 -1.87
CA VAL A 151 0.53 -0.76 -1.74
C VAL A 151 1.48 -0.71 -2.94
N VAL A 152 0.98 -0.37 -4.13
CA VAL A 152 1.78 -0.12 -5.34
C VAL A 152 2.70 1.08 -5.11
N HIS A 153 2.21 2.18 -4.52
CA HIS A 153 3.09 3.29 -4.12
C HIS A 153 4.23 2.80 -3.22
N HIS A 154 3.92 1.94 -2.24
CA HIS A 154 4.93 1.41 -1.34
C HIS A 154 6.00 0.59 -2.07
N ILE A 155 5.62 -0.40 -2.87
CA ILE A 155 6.59 -1.25 -3.58
C ILE A 155 7.42 -0.45 -4.61
N ARG A 156 6.82 0.54 -5.28
CA ARG A 156 7.54 1.46 -6.18
C ARG A 156 8.62 2.27 -5.45
N ALA A 157 8.40 2.59 -4.18
CA ALA A 157 9.34 3.32 -3.35
C ALA A 157 10.50 2.44 -2.83
N VAL A 158 10.22 1.20 -2.42
CA VAL A 158 11.18 0.38 -1.66
C VAL A 158 11.88 -0.72 -2.45
N ASP A 159 11.33 -1.15 -3.59
CA ASP A 159 11.95 -2.19 -4.42
C ASP A 159 13.21 -1.65 -5.12
N PRO A 160 14.40 -2.18 -4.77
CA PRO A 160 15.66 -1.70 -5.31
C PRO A 160 15.95 -2.22 -6.71
N ASP A 161 15.10 -3.06 -7.31
CA ASP A 161 15.26 -3.61 -8.66
C ASP A 161 14.41 -2.86 -9.70
N ARG A 162 13.44 -2.07 -9.25
CA ARG A 162 12.65 -1.19 -10.13
C ARG A 162 13.46 -0.02 -10.68
N ARG A 163 13.28 0.27 -11.97
CA ARG A 163 13.99 1.30 -12.73
C ARG A 163 13.00 2.06 -13.63
N GLY A 164 13.39 3.27 -14.06
CA GLY A 164 12.58 4.10 -14.94
C GLY A 164 11.16 4.30 -14.38
N ILE A 165 10.16 4.13 -15.23
CA ILE A 165 8.75 4.34 -14.90
C ILE A 165 8.19 3.37 -13.83
N LEU A 166 8.89 2.27 -13.54
CA LEU A 166 8.48 1.33 -12.49
C LEU A 166 8.88 1.78 -11.09
N ARG A 167 9.84 2.70 -10.97
CA ARG A 167 10.32 3.22 -9.68
C ARG A 167 9.54 4.49 -9.34
N THR A 168 9.40 4.77 -8.04
CA THR A 168 8.79 6.03 -7.58
C THR A 168 9.44 7.24 -8.24
N SER A 169 8.61 8.19 -8.69
CA SER A 169 9.07 9.45 -9.31
C SER A 169 9.63 10.45 -8.29
N TYR A 170 9.38 10.21 -7.01
CA TYR A 170 9.87 11.06 -5.92
C TYR A 170 11.39 10.95 -5.74
N PRO A 171 12.04 12.04 -5.30
CA PRO A 171 13.45 12.00 -4.94
C PRO A 171 13.63 11.18 -3.66
N SER A 172 14.01 9.91 -3.80
CA SER A 172 14.16 9.00 -2.66
C SER A 172 15.56 8.39 -2.57
N THR A 173 15.92 7.92 -1.38
CA THR A 173 17.11 7.08 -1.17
C THR A 173 16.92 5.70 -1.80
N ARG A 174 17.99 4.90 -1.88
CA ARG A 174 17.89 3.51 -2.38
C ARG A 174 16.94 2.64 -1.53
N LYS A 175 16.78 2.97 -0.24
CA LYS A 175 15.90 2.29 0.72
C LYS A 175 14.46 2.87 0.75
N GLY A 176 14.11 3.78 -0.16
CA GLY A 176 12.77 4.33 -0.28
C GLY A 176 12.41 5.49 0.65
N ARG A 177 13.36 6.00 1.47
CA ARG A 177 13.13 7.23 2.25
C ARG A 177 13.08 8.45 1.33
N LEU A 178 12.07 9.31 1.49
CA LEU A 178 11.97 10.59 0.79
C LEU A 178 13.14 11.51 1.18
N LYS A 179 13.68 12.23 0.20
CA LYS A 179 14.61 13.34 0.44
C LYS A 179 13.77 14.60 0.60
N ASP A 180 13.13 14.75 1.77
CA ASP A 180 12.12 15.79 2.06
C ASP A 180 12.59 17.18 1.65
N TRP A 181 13.75 17.59 2.16
CA TRP A 181 14.34 18.88 1.82
C TRP A 181 14.50 19.07 0.31
N THR A 182 14.95 18.04 -0.42
CA THR A 182 15.08 18.10 -1.87
C THR A 182 13.73 18.28 -2.56
N PHE A 183 12.68 17.60 -2.12
CA PHE A 183 11.34 17.69 -2.70
C PHE A 183 10.70 19.05 -2.37
N ASP A 184 10.72 19.45 -1.11
CA ASP A 184 10.06 20.66 -0.59
C ASP A 184 10.65 21.95 -1.18
N HIS A 185 11.94 21.94 -1.53
CA HIS A 185 12.62 23.09 -2.14
C HIS A 185 12.58 23.08 -3.68
N MET A 186 11.89 22.13 -4.31
CA MET A 186 11.65 22.18 -5.76
C MET A 186 10.59 23.24 -6.11
N PRO A 187 10.64 23.82 -7.33
CA PRO A 187 9.54 24.64 -7.82
C PRO A 187 8.21 23.85 -7.82
N LYS A 188 7.10 24.48 -7.43
CA LYS A 188 5.78 23.85 -7.33
C LYS A 188 5.39 23.06 -8.60
N ARG A 189 5.61 23.64 -9.78
CA ARG A 189 5.39 22.96 -11.07
C ARG A 189 6.12 21.62 -11.21
N ARG A 190 7.31 21.50 -10.62
CA ARG A 190 8.09 20.25 -10.63
C ARG A 190 7.55 19.25 -9.61
N GLN A 191 7.11 19.71 -8.44
CA GLN A 191 6.43 18.86 -7.46
C GLN A 191 5.13 18.29 -8.05
N ASP A 192 4.31 19.13 -8.68
CA ASP A 192 3.05 18.73 -9.30
C ASP A 192 3.29 17.70 -10.41
N ARG A 193 4.31 17.89 -11.26
CA ARG A 193 4.69 16.89 -12.26
C ARG A 193 5.10 15.55 -11.65
N ILE A 194 5.87 15.56 -10.55
CA ILE A 194 6.28 14.33 -9.85
C ILE A 194 5.06 13.60 -9.26
N LEU A 195 4.14 14.36 -8.65
CA LEU A 195 2.89 13.85 -8.11
C LEU A 195 2.05 13.21 -9.23
N GLU A 196 1.77 13.95 -10.29
CA GLU A 196 0.99 13.47 -11.44
C GLU A 196 1.63 12.22 -12.07
N GLU A 197 2.95 12.21 -12.27
CA GLU A 197 3.66 11.07 -12.82
C GLU A 197 3.60 9.84 -11.91
N GLU A 198 3.80 10.02 -10.59
CA GLU A 198 3.71 8.91 -9.63
C GLU A 198 2.32 8.28 -9.67
N GLU A 199 1.28 9.11 -9.61
CA GLU A 199 -0.11 8.64 -9.53
C GLU A 199 -0.51 7.88 -10.79
N ARG A 200 -0.17 8.37 -11.98
CA ARG A 200 -0.47 7.70 -13.26
C ARG A 200 0.18 6.34 -13.37
N LEU A 201 1.46 6.27 -13.00
CA LEU A 201 2.21 5.02 -13.03
C LEU A 201 1.72 4.04 -11.97
N THR A 202 1.23 4.55 -10.84
CA THR A 202 0.59 3.75 -9.79
C THR A 202 -0.75 3.21 -10.29
N VAL A 203 -1.61 4.03 -10.90
CA VAL A 203 -2.87 3.57 -11.49
C VAL A 203 -2.62 2.51 -12.55
N ALA A 204 -1.70 2.73 -13.48
CA ALA A 204 -1.40 1.75 -14.53
C ALA A 204 -0.98 0.39 -13.92
N GLU A 205 -0.14 0.41 -12.89
CA GLU A 205 0.25 -0.83 -12.22
C GLU A 205 -0.89 -1.45 -11.40
N THR A 206 -1.74 -0.65 -10.76
CA THR A 206 -2.94 -1.12 -10.05
C THR A 206 -3.88 -1.86 -10.99
N VAL A 207 -4.21 -1.24 -12.13
CA VAL A 207 -5.12 -1.79 -13.14
C VAL A 207 -4.62 -3.13 -13.69
N ALA A 208 -3.30 -3.28 -13.87
CA ALA A 208 -2.70 -4.54 -14.29
C ALA A 208 -2.75 -5.64 -13.21
N ARG A 209 -2.87 -5.27 -11.93
CA ARG A 209 -2.82 -6.20 -10.78
C ARG A 209 -4.17 -6.66 -10.29
N THR A 210 -5.24 -5.93 -10.58
CA THR A 210 -6.56 -6.18 -10.03
C THR A 210 -7.54 -6.80 -11.02
N SER A 211 -8.55 -7.49 -10.49
CA SER A 211 -9.73 -7.82 -11.29
C SER A 211 -10.52 -6.56 -11.61
N LEU A 212 -11.54 -6.73 -12.45
CA LEU A 212 -12.61 -5.77 -12.64
C LEU A 212 -13.08 -5.23 -11.28
N ASP A 213 -12.75 -3.98 -11.01
CA ASP A 213 -13.24 -3.29 -9.82
C ASP A 213 -14.62 -2.70 -10.10
N ARG A 214 -15.44 -2.54 -9.06
CA ARG A 214 -16.75 -1.90 -9.14
C ARG A 214 -16.67 -0.41 -9.49
N SER A 215 -15.56 0.24 -9.17
CA SER A 215 -15.31 1.65 -9.43
C SER A 215 -13.90 1.85 -9.96
N GLN A 216 -13.77 2.62 -11.03
CA GLN A 216 -12.48 3.06 -11.54
C GLN A 216 -11.84 4.09 -10.60
N SER A 217 -10.53 4.24 -10.72
CA SER A 217 -9.83 5.38 -10.11
C SER A 217 -10.33 6.69 -10.71
N GLY A 218 -10.50 7.72 -9.88
CA GLY A 218 -10.92 9.05 -10.35
C GLY A 218 -9.90 9.73 -11.28
N TYR A 219 -8.69 9.18 -11.42
CA TYR A 219 -7.76 9.65 -12.45
C TYR A 219 -8.25 9.41 -13.88
N TYR A 220 -9.18 8.47 -14.09
CA TYR A 220 -9.85 8.30 -15.38
C TYR A 220 -10.79 9.46 -15.74
N ASP A 221 -11.19 10.30 -14.77
CA ASP A 221 -11.94 11.54 -15.06
C ASP A 221 -11.10 12.55 -15.86
N GLY A 222 -9.77 12.39 -15.85
CA GLY A 222 -8.83 13.20 -16.64
C GLY A 222 -8.69 12.74 -18.10
N VAL A 223 -9.28 11.61 -18.49
CA VAL A 223 -9.26 11.11 -19.87
C VAL A 223 -10.31 11.86 -20.69
N ARG A 224 -9.87 12.76 -21.58
CA ARG A 224 -10.79 13.59 -22.38
C ARG A 224 -11.47 12.79 -23.48
N GLY A 225 -12.77 13.02 -23.65
CA GLY A 225 -13.54 12.50 -24.78
C GLY A 225 -13.97 11.04 -24.65
N MET A 226 -13.83 10.44 -23.45
CA MET A 226 -14.26 9.07 -23.16
C MET A 226 -14.92 9.04 -21.78
N ASP A 227 -15.89 8.13 -21.58
CA ASP A 227 -16.42 7.87 -20.25
C ASP A 227 -15.30 7.29 -19.36
N PRO A 228 -15.14 7.74 -18.10
CA PRO A 228 -14.08 7.26 -17.21
C PRO A 228 -14.09 5.74 -17.00
N ARG A 229 -15.29 5.13 -16.98
CA ARG A 229 -15.41 3.68 -16.83
C ARG A 229 -14.92 2.98 -18.08
N ASP A 230 -15.34 3.43 -19.26
CA ASP A 230 -14.89 2.86 -20.53
C ASP A 230 -13.37 2.98 -20.70
N ALA A 231 -12.79 4.11 -20.29
CA ALA A 231 -11.35 4.31 -20.31
C ALA A 231 -10.60 3.33 -19.39
N TYR A 232 -11.13 3.09 -18.19
CA TYR A 232 -10.59 2.06 -17.28
C TYR A 232 -10.68 0.65 -17.88
N LEU A 233 -11.82 0.29 -18.46
CA LEU A 233 -12.01 -1.03 -19.07
C LEU A 233 -11.09 -1.25 -20.28
N ALA A 234 -10.88 -0.22 -21.11
CA ALA A 234 -9.94 -0.24 -22.21
C ALA A 234 -8.49 -0.40 -21.72
N ASP A 235 -8.10 0.32 -20.67
CA ASP A 235 -6.76 0.19 -20.08
C ASP A 235 -6.51 -1.19 -19.48
N ARG A 236 -7.53 -1.87 -18.95
CA ARG A 236 -7.39 -3.27 -18.53
C ARG A 236 -6.93 -4.16 -19.68
N TYR A 237 -7.52 -4.02 -20.87
CA TYR A 237 -7.07 -4.77 -22.06
C TYR A 237 -5.66 -4.37 -22.47
N ILE A 238 -5.39 -3.07 -22.59
CA ILE A 238 -4.09 -2.54 -23.04
C ILE A 238 -2.95 -2.97 -22.11
N LEU A 239 -3.13 -2.80 -20.80
CA LEU A 239 -2.07 -3.08 -19.82
C LEU A 239 -1.87 -4.58 -19.61
N THR A 240 -2.89 -5.41 -19.81
CA THR A 240 -2.74 -6.87 -19.69
C THR A 240 -2.46 -7.56 -21.01
N ASP A 241 -2.35 -6.82 -22.12
CA ASP A 241 -2.22 -7.34 -23.48
C ASP A 241 -3.27 -8.42 -23.80
N THR A 242 -4.51 -8.15 -23.38
CA THR A 242 -5.65 -9.06 -23.55
C THR A 242 -6.54 -8.57 -24.68
N ASP A 243 -7.00 -9.50 -25.50
CA ASP A 243 -7.92 -9.22 -26.61
C ASP A 243 -9.23 -8.58 -26.08
N PRO A 244 -9.68 -7.44 -26.65
CA PRO A 244 -10.93 -6.78 -26.27
C PRO A 244 -12.19 -7.67 -26.36
N ASP A 245 -12.16 -8.74 -27.14
CA ASP A 245 -13.28 -9.70 -27.25
C ASP A 245 -13.40 -10.61 -26.02
N ILE A 246 -12.38 -10.67 -25.16
CA ILE A 246 -12.42 -11.42 -23.90
C ILE A 246 -13.28 -10.68 -22.87
N PRO A 247 -14.22 -11.36 -22.19
CA PRO A 247 -15.00 -10.73 -21.13
C PRO A 247 -14.13 -10.09 -20.04
N GLN A 248 -14.51 -8.93 -19.54
CA GLN A 248 -13.77 -8.21 -18.48
C GLN A 248 -13.55 -9.03 -17.20
N SER A 249 -14.44 -9.98 -16.91
CA SER A 249 -14.32 -10.94 -15.80
C SER A 249 -13.17 -11.94 -15.98
N GLU A 250 -12.73 -12.17 -17.21
CA GLU A 250 -11.69 -13.13 -17.58
C GLU A 250 -10.33 -12.47 -17.85
N VAL A 251 -10.29 -11.13 -17.95
CA VAL A 251 -9.04 -10.36 -18.05
C VAL A 251 -8.16 -10.68 -16.83
N PRO A 252 -6.91 -11.15 -17.04
CA PRO A 252 -6.09 -11.71 -15.97
C PRO A 252 -5.63 -10.65 -14.97
N ARG A 253 -5.40 -11.10 -13.74
CA ARG A 253 -4.71 -10.33 -12.70
C ARG A 253 -3.23 -10.66 -12.74
N LEU A 254 -2.38 -9.69 -13.05
CA LEU A 254 -0.94 -9.91 -13.17
C LEU A 254 -0.23 -9.65 -11.83
N LYS A 255 0.86 -10.36 -11.57
CA LYS A 255 1.69 -10.18 -10.37
C LYS A 255 3.17 -10.16 -10.73
N GLY A 256 4.02 -9.71 -9.80
CA GLY A 256 5.47 -9.85 -9.91
C GLY A 256 6.03 -9.27 -11.20
N ARG A 257 6.81 -10.08 -11.91
CA ARG A 257 7.39 -9.69 -13.20
C ARG A 257 6.33 -9.40 -14.27
N ALA A 258 5.24 -10.17 -14.32
CA ALA A 258 4.21 -9.98 -15.34
C ALA A 258 3.54 -8.60 -15.23
N ALA A 259 3.16 -8.18 -14.03
CA ALA A 259 2.59 -6.85 -13.79
C ALA A 259 3.57 -5.71 -14.17
N ARG A 260 4.86 -5.89 -13.86
CA ARG A 260 5.89 -4.90 -14.23
C ARG A 260 6.10 -4.81 -15.75
N VAL A 261 6.11 -5.94 -16.45
CA VAL A 261 6.25 -6.01 -17.91
C VAL A 261 5.03 -5.37 -18.59
N ALA A 262 3.83 -5.68 -18.11
CA ALA A 262 2.58 -5.06 -18.51
C ALA A 262 2.66 -3.52 -18.51
N VAL A 263 3.10 -2.91 -17.41
CA VAL A 263 3.26 -1.45 -17.32
C VAL A 263 4.36 -0.95 -18.25
N LEU A 264 5.51 -1.62 -18.33
CA LEU A 264 6.63 -1.20 -19.19
C LEU A 264 6.26 -1.12 -20.67
N HIS A 265 5.40 -2.01 -21.16
CA HIS A 265 5.03 -2.07 -22.57
C HIS A 265 3.70 -1.38 -22.87
N GLY A 266 2.75 -1.42 -21.93
CA GLY A 266 1.40 -0.90 -22.12
C GLY A 266 1.22 0.56 -21.72
N TYR A 267 2.09 1.13 -20.87
CA TYR A 267 1.84 2.47 -20.31
C TYR A 267 1.69 3.56 -21.38
N ASP A 268 2.59 3.63 -22.37
CA ASP A 268 2.52 4.67 -23.42
C ASP A 268 1.31 4.48 -24.37
N ALA A 269 0.78 3.25 -24.45
CA ALA A 269 -0.43 2.92 -25.17
C ALA A 269 -1.71 3.20 -24.37
N SER A 270 -1.62 3.13 -23.03
CA SER A 270 -2.75 3.30 -22.13
C SER A 270 -3.31 4.73 -22.15
N LEU A 271 -4.61 4.83 -21.92
CA LEU A 271 -5.36 6.06 -21.77
C LEU A 271 -4.92 6.82 -20.53
N ILE A 272 -4.66 6.13 -19.41
CA ILE A 272 -4.09 6.78 -18.22
C ILE A 272 -2.68 7.34 -18.50
N GLY A 273 -1.89 6.66 -19.32
CA GLY A 273 -0.57 7.12 -19.81
C GLY A 273 -0.64 8.28 -20.80
N ARG A 274 -1.85 8.67 -21.23
CA ARG A 274 -2.10 9.88 -22.06
C ARG A 274 -2.98 10.94 -21.39
N ALA A 275 -3.59 10.65 -20.25
CA ALA A 275 -4.43 11.59 -19.50
C ALA A 275 -3.68 12.87 -19.07
N GLU A 276 -4.34 14.02 -19.21
CA GLU A 276 -3.91 15.28 -18.61
C GLU A 276 -4.56 15.41 -17.23
N ILE A 277 -3.89 14.89 -16.20
CA ILE A 277 -4.35 14.99 -14.82
C ILE A 277 -3.95 16.37 -14.29
N LEU A 278 -4.65 17.40 -14.75
CA LEU A 278 -4.51 18.74 -14.17
C LEU A 278 -4.86 18.64 -12.68
N SER A 279 -4.01 19.19 -11.82
CA SER A 279 -4.01 19.22 -10.34
C SER A 279 -5.29 19.65 -9.59
N ARG A 280 -6.48 19.52 -10.17
CA ARG A 280 -7.75 19.75 -9.50
C ARG A 280 -8.28 18.44 -8.94
N ASN A 281 -8.13 18.30 -7.63
CA ASN A 281 -8.89 17.44 -6.72
C ASN A 281 -9.77 16.42 -7.44
N VAL A 282 -9.27 15.18 -7.48
CA VAL A 282 -10.12 14.00 -7.71
C VAL A 282 -11.26 14.09 -6.70
N ARG A 283 -12.43 14.52 -7.15
CA ARG A 283 -13.63 14.58 -6.32
C ARG A 283 -14.24 13.18 -6.36
N LYS A 284 -14.59 12.64 -5.20
CA LYS A 284 -15.49 11.47 -5.17
C LYS A 284 -16.79 11.81 -5.90
N ARG A 285 -17.26 10.89 -6.73
CA ARG A 285 -18.67 10.80 -7.12
C ARG A 285 -19.31 9.66 -6.34
#